data_AF-A0A522D5P3-F1
#
_entry.id   AF-A0A522D5P3-F1
#
_cell.length_a   1.000
_cell.length_b   1.000
_cell.length_c   1.000
_cell.angle_alpha   90.00
_cell.angle_beta   90.00
_cell.angle_gamma   90.00
#
_symmetry.space_group_name_H-M   'P 1'
#
loop_
_entity.id
_entity.type
_entity.pdbx_description
1 polymer ?
#
loop_
_entity_poly.entity_id
_entity_poly.type
_entity_poly.pdbx_seq_one_letter_code
_entity_poly.pdbx_strand_id
1 'polypeptide(L)'
;MKQFKLTYPVNLKPSSGWCTTPLEIMQQMDDARKLATRELREFLAREGLEGQVKAIVPVPHQIGLMLVCTDEVAEKLKGQSFVSSIEEDKARYLPPKFRL
;
A
#
# COMPACT_ATOMS: atom_id res chain seq x y z
N MET A 1 10.97 8.26 -12.87
CA MET A 1 10.05 7.73 -11.84
C MET A 1 9.06 6.80 -12.52
N LYS A 2 8.87 5.63 -11.94
CA LYS A 2 7.96 4.60 -12.46
C LYS A 2 6.82 4.38 -11.46
N GLN A 3 5.82 3.64 -11.92
CA GLN A 3 4.68 3.28 -11.12
C GLN A 3 4.87 1.85 -10.60
N PHE A 4 4.68 1.67 -9.30
CA PHE A 4 4.78 0.39 -8.62
C PHE A 4 3.51 0.12 -7.85
N LYS A 5 3.08 -1.14 -7.85
CA LYS A 5 2.03 -1.64 -6.97
C LYS A 5 2.69 -2.36 -5.81
N LEU A 6 2.49 -1.83 -4.61
CA LEU A 6 2.93 -2.42 -3.35
C LEU A 6 1.75 -3.14 -2.71
N THR A 7 1.88 -4.42 -2.39
CA THR A 7 0.92 -5.15 -1.56
C THR A 7 1.43 -5.29 -0.13
N TYR A 8 0.52 -5.38 0.82
CA TYR A 8 0.81 -5.45 2.26
C TYR A 8 0.04 -6.61 2.90
N PRO A 9 0.56 -7.17 4.01
CA PRO A 9 -0.08 -8.32 4.65
C PRO A 9 -1.40 -7.89 5.30
N VAL A 10 -2.45 -8.70 5.09
CA VAL A 10 -3.74 -8.54 5.79
C VAL A 10 -3.95 -9.77 6.65
N ASN A 11 -3.81 -9.59 7.96
CA ASN A 11 -4.04 -10.65 8.94
C ASN A 11 -5.52 -10.68 9.31
N LEU A 12 -6.33 -11.36 8.49
CA LEU A 12 -7.74 -11.59 8.78
C LEU A 12 -7.89 -12.49 10.01
N LYS A 13 -8.35 -11.94 11.12
CA LYS A 13 -8.63 -12.67 12.36
C LYS A 13 -10.11 -12.55 12.72
N PRO A 14 -10.79 -13.64 13.09
CA PRO A 14 -12.16 -13.53 13.59
C PRO A 14 -12.17 -12.79 14.94
N SER A 15 -13.06 -11.81 15.09
CA SER A 15 -13.22 -11.03 16.33
C SER A 15 -13.85 -11.84 17.45
N SER A 16 -14.78 -12.74 17.10
CA SER A 16 -15.40 -13.71 18.01
C SER A 16 -16.14 -14.80 17.22
N GLY A 17 -15.65 -16.05 17.23
CA GLY A 17 -16.31 -17.21 16.59
C GLY A 17 -15.58 -17.80 15.38
N TRP A 18 -16.21 -18.79 14.73
CA TRP A 18 -15.64 -19.63 13.65
C TRP A 18 -15.46 -18.91 12.30
N CYS A 19 -16.11 -17.76 12.08
CA CYS A 19 -16.09 -17.05 10.79
C CYS A 19 -16.02 -15.53 10.99
N THR A 20 -15.17 -14.83 10.22
CA THR A 20 -15.13 -13.36 10.12
C THR A 20 -16.29 -12.89 9.26
N THR A 21 -17.13 -11.98 9.77
CA THR A 21 -18.23 -11.40 8.99
C THR A 21 -17.68 -10.49 7.88
N PRO A 22 -18.45 -10.26 6.78
CA PRO A 22 -18.01 -9.34 5.72
C PRO A 22 -17.67 -7.93 6.22
N LEU A 23 -18.41 -7.40 7.20
CA LEU A 23 -18.14 -6.10 7.82
C LEU A 23 -16.78 -6.09 8.55
N GLU A 24 -16.49 -7.14 9.32
CA GLU A 24 -15.21 -7.28 10.02
C GLU A 24 -14.04 -7.44 9.04
N ILE A 25 -14.24 -8.19 7.95
CA ILE A 25 -13.24 -8.31 6.87
C ILE A 25 -12.97 -6.93 6.26
N MET A 26 -14.01 -6.16 5.93
CA MET A 26 -13.86 -4.81 5.38
C MET A 26 -13.12 -3.88 6.35
N GLN A 27 -13.39 -3.98 7.65
CA GLN A 27 -12.72 -3.17 8.65
C GLN A 27 -11.24 -3.54 8.80
N GLN A 28 -10.92 -4.84 8.88
CA GLN A 28 -9.53 -5.31 8.99
C GLN A 28 -8.71 -5.01 7.71
N MET A 29 -9.35 -5.06 6.55
CA MET A 29 -8.77 -4.59 5.28
C MET A 29 -8.41 -3.10 5.33
N ASP A 30 -9.30 -2.26 5.87
CA ASP A 30 -9.07 -0.82 6.02
C ASP A 30 -7.98 -0.51 7.05
N ASP A 31 -7.96 -1.23 8.16
CA ASP A 31 -6.95 -1.09 9.21
C ASP A 31 -5.56 -1.49 8.71
N ALA A 32 -5.45 -2.62 8.00
CA ALA A 32 -4.20 -3.05 7.38
C ALA A 32 -3.70 -2.03 6.35
N ARG A 33 -4.59 -1.44 5.57
CA ARG A 33 -4.26 -0.36 4.62
C ARG A 33 -3.68 0.86 5.32
N LYS A 34 -4.34 1.32 6.39
CA LYS A 34 -3.90 2.48 7.17
C LYS A 34 -2.55 2.23 7.82
N LEU A 35 -2.36 1.04 8.40
CA LEU A 35 -1.10 0.62 9.00
C LEU A 35 0.04 0.63 7.97
N ALA A 36 -0.14 -0.04 6.83
CA ALA A 36 0.87 -0.09 5.77
C ALA A 36 1.20 1.29 5.22
N THR A 37 0.19 2.16 5.05
CA THR A 37 0.40 3.55 4.59
C THR A 37 1.19 4.36 5.61
N ARG A 38 0.93 4.18 6.91
CA ARG A 38 1.67 4.85 7.99
C ARG A 38 3.12 4.39 8.02
N GLU A 39 3.36 3.08 8.07
CA GLU A 39 4.71 2.51 8.11
C GLU A 39 5.53 2.86 6.87
N LEU A 40 4.90 2.90 5.70
CA LEU A 40 5.53 3.39 4.48
C LEU A 40 5.99 4.85 4.62
N ARG A 41 5.13 5.74 5.14
CA ARG A 41 5.50 7.16 5.32
C ARG A 41 6.61 7.32 6.35
N GLU A 42 6.53 6.62 7.47
CA GLU A 42 7.58 6.62 8.50
C GLU A 42 8.91 6.11 7.95
N PHE A 43 8.88 5.05 7.15
CA PHE A 43 10.07 4.54 6.46
C PHE A 43 10.68 5.57 5.52
N LEU A 44 9.86 6.20 4.67
CA LEU A 44 10.32 7.21 3.72
C LEU A 44 10.92 8.43 4.42
N ALA A 45 10.30 8.89 5.52
CA ALA A 45 10.81 9.98 6.34
C ALA A 45 12.15 9.60 7.00
N ARG A 46 12.24 8.41 7.59
CA ARG A 46 13.46 7.92 8.27
C ARG A 46 14.65 7.80 7.30
N GLU A 47 14.40 7.35 6.09
CA GLU A 47 15.43 7.20 5.05
C GLU A 47 15.70 8.49 4.25
N GLY A 48 14.95 9.57 4.49
CA GLY A 48 15.04 10.80 3.71
C GLY A 48 14.61 10.66 2.25
N LEU A 49 13.72 9.71 1.95
CA LEU A 49 13.26 9.35 0.60
C LEU A 49 11.93 10.01 0.20
N GLU A 50 11.36 10.86 1.05
CA GLU A 50 10.07 11.52 0.80
C GLU A 50 10.03 12.28 -0.52
N GLY A 51 11.12 12.99 -0.86
CA GLY A 51 11.24 13.71 -2.14
C GLY A 51 11.32 12.82 -3.37
N GLN A 52 11.55 11.52 -3.20
CA GLN A 52 11.62 10.53 -4.27
C GLN A 52 10.29 9.81 -4.52
N VAL A 53 9.26 10.10 -3.72
CA VAL A 53 7.92 9.53 -3.86
C VAL A 53 6.93 10.63 -4.22
N LYS A 54 6.36 10.55 -5.43
CA LYS A 54 5.44 11.56 -5.95
C LYS A 54 3.99 11.33 -5.53
N ALA A 55 3.59 10.07 -5.34
CA ALA A 55 2.23 9.72 -4.99
C ALA A 55 2.17 8.38 -4.25
N ILE A 56 1.25 8.29 -3.29
CA ILE A 56 0.86 7.08 -2.57
C ILE A 56 -0.67 7.03 -2.61
N VAL A 57 -1.24 6.11 -3.38
CA VAL A 57 -2.70 6.03 -3.61
C VAL A 57 -3.17 4.60 -3.38
N PRO A 58 -4.22 4.35 -2.58
CA PRO A 58 -4.76 3.01 -2.45
C PRO A 58 -5.41 2.52 -3.75
N VAL A 59 -5.21 1.24 -4.08
CA VAL A 59 -5.86 0.62 -5.24
C VAL A 59 -7.32 0.32 -4.88
N PRO A 60 -8.31 0.79 -5.64
CA PRO A 60 -9.71 0.47 -5.40
C PRO A 60 -9.96 -1.04 -5.49
N HIS A 61 -10.75 -1.59 -4.56
CA HIS A 61 -11.18 -2.99 -4.53
C HIS A 61 -10.04 -4.03 -4.48
N GLN A 62 -8.82 -3.63 -4.14
CA GLN A 62 -7.67 -4.53 -4.07
C GLN A 62 -6.80 -4.20 -2.85
N ILE A 63 -6.09 -5.22 -2.36
CA ILE A 63 -5.03 -5.04 -1.37
C ILE A 63 -3.81 -4.48 -2.13
N GLY A 64 -3.57 -3.18 -1.99
CA GLY A 64 -2.38 -2.57 -2.55
C GLY A 64 -2.36 -1.04 -2.48
N LEU A 65 -1.16 -0.50 -2.50
CA LEU A 65 -0.85 0.92 -2.64
C LEU A 65 -0.11 1.11 -3.97
N MET A 66 -0.63 2.00 -4.80
CA MET A 66 0.09 2.53 -5.96
C MET A 66 1.09 3.58 -5.48
N LEU A 67 2.33 3.39 -5.89
CA LEU A 67 3.45 4.26 -5.60
C LEU A 67 4.02 4.79 -6.92
N VAL A 68 4.33 6.07 -6.95
CA VAL A 68 5.15 6.65 -8.04
C VAL A 68 6.48 7.06 -7.45
N CYS A 69 7.52 6.25 -7.67
CA CYS A 69 8.83 6.43 -7.06
C CYS A 69 9.98 6.07 -8.02
N THR A 70 11.22 6.22 -7.54
CA THR A 70 12.43 5.74 -8.23
C THR A 70 12.61 4.24 -8.03
N ASP A 71 13.35 3.58 -8.93
CA ASP A 71 13.68 2.15 -8.79
C ASP A 71 14.44 1.88 -7.48
N GLU A 72 15.29 2.82 -7.03
CA GLU A 72 16.02 2.73 -5.76
C GLU A 72 15.08 2.63 -4.55
N VAL A 73 14.03 3.46 -4.50
CA VAL A 73 13.02 3.39 -3.44
C VAL A 73 12.27 2.06 -3.50
N ALA A 74 11.92 1.59 -4.71
CA ALA A 74 11.21 0.32 -4.87
C ALA A 74 12.05 -0.87 -4.37
N GLU A 75 13.35 -0.91 -4.65
CA GLU A 75 14.26 -1.94 -4.13
C GLU A 75 14.39 -1.88 -2.61
N LYS A 76 14.50 -0.68 -2.02
CA LYS A 76 14.54 -0.52 -0.56
C LYS A 76 13.25 -0.99 0.14
N LEU A 77 12.11 -0.86 -0.54
CA LEU A 77 10.80 -1.29 -0.02
C LEU A 77 10.61 -2.80 -0.05
N LYS A 78 11.24 -3.54 -0.99
CA LYS A 78 11.14 -5.01 -1.08
C LYS A 78 11.56 -5.74 0.20
N GLY A 79 12.45 -5.15 0.99
CA GLY A 79 12.96 -5.74 2.23
C GLY A 79 12.21 -5.36 3.50
N GLN A 80 11.15 -4.57 3.43
CA GLN A 80 10.44 -4.08 4.62
C GLN A 80 9.38 -5.08 5.09
N SER A 81 9.23 -5.23 6.41
CA SER A 81 8.30 -6.18 7.03
C SER A 81 6.82 -5.90 6.72
N PHE A 82 6.49 -4.65 6.36
CA PHE A 82 5.13 -4.22 6.03
C PHE A 82 4.78 -4.39 4.54
N VAL A 83 5.73 -4.89 3.75
CA VAL A 83 5.61 -5.10 2.31
C VAL A 83 5.57 -6.60 2.02
N SER A 84 4.53 -7.06 1.34
CA SER A 84 4.43 -8.45 0.88
C SER A 84 5.01 -8.63 -0.52
N SER A 85 4.68 -7.71 -1.43
CA SER A 85 5.27 -7.68 -2.75
C SER A 85 5.28 -6.25 -3.29
N ILE A 86 6.19 -5.98 -4.23
CA ILE A 86 6.19 -4.75 -5.01
C ILE A 86 6.52 -5.09 -6.46
N GLU A 87 5.62 -4.70 -7.35
CA GLU A 87 5.71 -5.00 -8.78
C GLU A 87 5.61 -3.71 -9.57
N GLU A 88 6.40 -3.60 -10.65
CA GLU A 88 6.26 -2.48 -11.59
C GLU A 88 4.92 -2.62 -12.31
N ASP A 89 4.02 -1.66 -12.11
CA ASP A 89 2.76 -1.65 -12.80
C ASP A 89 2.95 -0.95 -14.15
N LYS A 90 2.96 -1.74 -15.22
CA LYS A 90 3.06 -1.24 -16.60
C LYS A 90 1.74 -0.65 -17.09
N ALA A 91 0.63 -0.90 -16.40
CA ALA A 91 -0.60 -0.18 -16.67
C ALA A 91 -0.46 1.25 -16.15
N ARG A 92 -0.66 2.25 -17.01
CA ARG A 92 -0.76 3.65 -16.56
C ARG A 92 -2.01 3.79 -15.70
N TYR A 93 -1.88 3.58 -14.39
CA TYR A 93 -2.95 3.94 -13.47
C TYR A 93 -3.00 5.47 -13.40
N LEU A 94 -3.89 6.03 -14.23
CA LEU A 94 -4.26 7.43 -14.14
C LEU A 94 -5.04 7.58 -12.83
N PRO A 95 -4.57 8.37 -11.85
CA PRO A 95 -5.37 8.64 -10.67
C PRO A 95 -6.73 9.16 -11.13
N PRO A 96 -7.85 8.71 -10.53
CA PRO A 96 -9.16 9.21 -10.91
C PRO A 96 -9.11 10.74 -10.80
N LYS A 97 -9.33 11.43 -11.93
CA LYS A 97 -9.49 12.88 -11.92
C LYS A 97 -10.76 13.13 -11.11
N PHE A 98 -10.62 13.56 -9.86
CA PHE A 98 -11.72 14.18 -9.13
C PHE A 98 -12.16 15.39 -9.96
N ARG A 99 -13.27 15.24 -10.69
CA ARG A 99 -14.04 16.40 -11.16
C ARG A 99 -14.77 16.92 -9.93
N LEU A 100 -14.30 18.06 -9.42
CA LEU A 100 -15.07 18.94 -8.54
C LEU A 100 -16.31 19.43 -9.27
#